data_AF-A0A6A7SKI0-F1
#
_entry.id   AF-A0A6A7SKI0-F1
#
_cell.length_a   1.000
_cell.length_b   1.000
_cell.length_c   1.000
_cell.angle_alpha   90.00
_cell.angle_beta   90.00
_cell.angle_gamma   90.00
#
_symmetry.space_group_name_H-M   'P 1'
#
loop_
_entity.id
_entity.type
_entity.pdbx_description
1 polymer ?
#
loop_
_entity_poly.entity_id
_entity_poly.type
_entity_poly.pdbx_seq_one_letter_code
_entity_poly.pdbx_strand_id
1 'polypeptide(L)' 'MRIAADGSVEGLEIVRGSGSRTLDRAALRMVRSASPLPAPPPGLVGRQIVIPVDYRLSNR' A
#
# COMPACT_ATOMS: atom_id res chain seq x y z
N MET A 1 3.41 -5.07 3.89
CA MET A 1 3.38 -3.86 4.76
C MET A 1 2.66 -4.19 6.07
N ARG A 2 2.84 -3.35 7.09
CA ARG A 2 2.08 -3.38 8.35
C ARG A 2 1.43 -2.01 8.57
N ILE A 3 0.31 -1.99 9.30
CA ILE A 3 -0.35 -0.76 9.75
C ILE A 3 -0.35 -0.78 11.27
N ALA A 4 0.26 0.22 11.90
CA ALA A 4 0.30 0.37 13.34
C ALA A 4 -1.07 0.85 13.88
N ALA A 5 -1.23 0.83 15.21
CA ALA A 5 -2.51 1.19 15.86
C ALA A 5 -2.92 2.65 15.57
N ASP A 6 -1.96 3.53 15.32
CA ASP A 6 -2.13 4.94 14.98
C ASP A 6 -2.36 5.18 13.47
N GLY A 7 -2.38 4.13 12.66
CA GLY A 7 -2.52 4.21 11.21
C GLY A 7 -1.20 4.35 10.43
N SER A 8 -0.05 4.41 11.10
CA SER A 8 1.26 4.53 10.45
C SER A 8 1.58 3.30 9.60
N VAL A 9 2.06 3.52 8.37
CA VAL A 9 2.46 2.44 7.45
C VAL A 9 3.94 2.09 7.58
N GLU A 10 4.23 0.82 7.82
CA GLU A 10 5.59 0.31 7.96
C GLU A 10 5.90 -0.84 6.99
N GLY A 11 7.18 -1.03 6.67
CA GLY A 11 7.63 -2.19 5.88
C GLY A 11 6.95 -2.29 4.52
N LEU A 12 6.79 -1.17 3.83
CA LEU A 12 6.16 -1.11 2.51
C LEU A 12 7.12 -1.65 1.44
N GLU A 13 6.69 -2.69 0.75
CA GLU A 13 7.45 -3.35 -0.33
C GLU A 13 6.50 -3.85 -1.43
N ILE A 14 7.06 -4.15 -2.61
CA ILE A 14 6.34 -4.79 -3.71
C ILE A 14 6.60 -6.29 -3.66
N VAL A 15 5.55 -7.07 -3.40
CA VAL A 15 5.61 -8.54 -3.42
C VAL A 15 5.57 -9.10 -4.85
N ARG A 16 4.77 -8.47 -5.73
CA ARG A 16 4.66 -8.80 -7.15
C ARG A 16 4.48 -7.51 -7.95
N GLY A 17 5.39 -7.26 -8.88
CA GLY A 17 5.35 -6.07 -9.73
C GLY A 17 4.30 -6.16 -10.83
N SER A 18 3.91 -5.00 -11.36
CA SER A 18 2.96 -4.87 -12.48
C SER A 18 3.57 -5.18 -13.85
N GLY A 19 4.90 -5.32 -13.93
CA GLY A 19 5.67 -5.32 -15.19
C GLY A 19 6.08 -3.92 -15.66
N SER A 20 5.62 -2.85 -15.00
CA SER A 20 5.99 -1.46 -15.28
C SER A 20 6.61 -0.78 -14.07
N ARG A 21 7.91 -0.43 -14.17
CA ARG A 21 8.64 0.27 -13.09
C ARG A 21 8.01 1.62 -12.71
N THR A 22 7.33 2.26 -13.65
CA THR A 22 6.65 3.54 -13.38
C THR A 22 5.41 3.34 -12.52
N LEU A 23 4.59 2.34 -12.82
CA LEU A 23 3.39 2.01 -12.03
C LEU A 23 3.78 1.46 -10.66
N ASP A 24 4.81 0.62 -10.59
CA ASP A 24 5.35 0.08 -9.33
C ASP A 24 5.81 1.20 -8.37
N ARG A 25 6.58 2.18 -8.88
CA ARG A 25 6.98 3.35 -8.08
C ARG A 25 5.80 4.24 -7.71
N ALA A 26 4.80 4.36 -8.59
CA ALA A 26 3.58 5.11 -8.29
C ALA A 26 2.79 4.44 -7.15
N ALA A 27 2.69 3.11 -7.12
CA ALA A 27 2.01 2.37 -6.05
C ALA A 27 2.68 2.62 -4.70
N LEU A 28 4.01 2.54 -4.64
CA LEU A 28 4.76 2.82 -3.42
C LEU A 28 4.56 4.25 -2.92
N ARG A 29 4.58 5.24 -3.83
CA ARG A 29 4.34 6.65 -3.46
C ARG A 29 2.91 6.86 -2.98
N MET A 30 1.92 6.29 -3.68
CA MET A 30 0.51 6.40 -3.32
C MET A 30 0.27 5.92 -1.88
N VAL A 31 0.77 4.74 -1.51
CA VAL A 31 0.57 4.19 -0.15
C VAL A 31 1.30 5.05 0.90
N ARG A 32 2.51 5.53 0.60
CA ARG A 32 3.24 6.44 1.52
C ARG A 32 2.49 7.75 1.74
N SER A 33 1.93 8.33 0.67
CA SER A 33 1.15 9.57 0.73
C SER A 33 -0.20 9.40 1.44
N ALA A 34 -0.74 8.18 1.47
CA ALA A 34 -1.97 7.88 2.19
C ALA A 34 -1.74 7.68 3.71
N SER A 35 -0.49 7.65 4.18
CA SER A 35 -0.19 7.53 5.60
C SER A 35 -0.44 8.86 6.34
N PRO A 36 -1.04 8.86 7.54
CA PRO A 36 -1.57 7.69 8.25
C PRO A 36 -2.90 7.22 7.65
N LEU A 37 -3.06 5.89 7.59
CA LEU A 37 -4.31 5.25 7.18
C LEU A 37 -5.31 5.26 8.34
N PRO A 38 -6.61 5.04 8.08
CA PRO A 38 -7.56 4.71 9.14
C PRO A 38 -7.05 3.53 9.99
N ALA A 39 -7.38 3.56 11.28
CA ALA A 39 -6.97 2.50 12.21
C ALA A 39 -7.42 1.11 11.69
N PRO A 40 -6.53 0.10 11.69
CA PRO A 40 -6.87 -1.22 11.17
C PRO A 40 -7.89 -1.92 12.08
N PRO A 41 -8.75 -2.80 11.52
CA PRO A 41 -9.69 -3.60 12.31
C PRO A 41 -8.99 -4.38 13.43
N PRO A 42 -9.71 -4.68 14.54
CA PRO A 42 -9.19 -5.53 15.61
C PRO A 42 -8.65 -6.86 15.07
N GLY A 43 -7.45 -7.23 15.49
CA GLY A 43 -6.78 -8.44 15.02
C GLY A 43 -5.95 -8.29 13.74
N LEU A 44 -5.92 -7.10 13.12
CA LEU A 44 -5.01 -6.76 12.01
C LEU A 44 -3.92 -5.74 12.39
N VAL A 45 -4.05 -5.06 13.53
CA VAL A 45 -3.05 -4.12 14.06
C VAL A 45 -1.67 -4.77 14.09
N GLY A 46 -0.68 -4.12 13.47
CA GLY A 46 0.71 -4.59 13.43
C GLY A 46 0.96 -5.89 12.66
N ARG A 47 -0.07 -6.49 12.04
CA ARG A 47 0.12 -7.69 11.21
C ARG A 47 0.62 -7.31 9.83
N GLN A 48 1.41 -8.22 9.26
CA GLN A 48 1.77 -8.12 7.86
C GLN A 48 0.56 -8.45 6.99
N ILE A 49 0.24 -7.54 6.08
CA ILE A 49 -0.81 -7.69 5.09
C ILE A 49 -0.28 -7.44 3.68
N VAL A 50 -0.96 -8.05 2.72
CA VAL A 50 -0.76 -7.84 1.28
C VAL A 50 -2.05 -7.26 0.73
N ILE A 51 -1.96 -6.12 0.06
CA ILE A 51 -3.09 -5.49 -0.64
C ILE A 51 -2.78 -5.43 -2.14
N PRO A 52 -3.72 -5.78 -3.02
CA PRO A 52 -3.56 -5.55 -4.44
C PRO A 52 -3.70 -4.05 -4.74
N VAL A 53 -2.94 -3.57 -5.72
CA VAL A 53 -3.06 -2.22 -6.28
C VAL A 53 -3.34 -2.36 -7.77
N ASP A 54 -4.55 -1.97 -8.17
CA ASP A 54 -4.99 -2.05 -9.56
C ASP A 54 -4.95 -0.68 -10.22
N TYR A 55 -4.20 -0.56 -11.32
CA TYR A 55 -4.20 0.62 -12.17
C TYR A 55 -5.08 0.40 -13.39
N ARG A 56 -5.95 1.36 -13.68
CA ARG A 56 -6.66 1.46 -14.95
C ARG A 56 -6.14 2.66 -15.73
N LEU A 57 -5.43 2.39 -16.81
CA LEU A 57 -5.02 3.42 -17.75
C LEU A 57 -6.24 3.83 -18.57
N SER A 58 -6.49 5.12 -18.64
CA SER A 58 -7.55 5.68 -19.48
C SER A 58 -6.92 6.62 -20.49
N ASN A 59 -7.30 6.43 -21.74
CA ASN A 59 -7.06 7.40 -22.80
C ASN A 59 -8.30 8.30 -22.78
N ARG A 60 -8.19 9.50 -22.19
CA ARG A 60 -9.24 10.50 -22.40
C ARG A 60 -9.24 10.95 -23.86
#